data_AF-A0A8C8YS30-F1
#
_entry.id   AF-A0A8C8YS30-F1
#
_cell.length_a   1.000
_cell.length_b   1.000
_cell.length_c   1.000
_cell.angle_alpha   90.00
_cell.angle_beta   90.00
_cell.angle_gamma   90.00
#
_symmetry.space_group_name_H-M   'P 1'
#
loop_
_entity.id
_entity.type
_entity.pdbx_description
1 polymer ?
#
loop_
_entity_poly.entity_id
_entity_poly.type
_entity_poly.pdbx_seq_one_letter_code
_entity_poly.pdbx_strand_id
1 'polypeptide(L)'
;MTGGRRPRGDMRGAEVLGLALLALLPPCPARRAARFQPTWQSLDARELPAWFDQAKFGIFIHWGVFSVPSFGSEWFWWYWQKEKIQKYVNFMKNNYPSGFKYEDFASLFTAKFFNASQWADIFQASGAKYIVLTSKHHEGFTLWGSEYSWNWNAVDEGPKRDIVKELEVAIRNRTDLRFGLYYSLFEWFHPLFLEDESSTFHKRQFPVSKMLPELYALVNKYRPEVLWSDGDGGAPDDYWNSTGFLAWLYNDSPVRDTVVTNDRWAAGSICKHGGYYTCADRYNPGHLLPHKWENCMTLDKFSWGYRRDAGIGDYLTIEELVKQLVETVSCGGNLLVNIGPTLDGIISTIFEERLRQIGTWLKVNGEAIYETDTWRSQNDTITPDVWYTSKPKEKLVYAIFLKWPTSGKLSLGQPRATLGATEVKLLGHGQPLKWISLEHSGIVVELPQLTVHELPCKWGWALALTSVM
;
A
#
# COMPACT_ATOMS: atom_id res chain seq x y z
N MET A 1 77.79 -46.55 -22.16
CA MET A 1 77.65 -47.08 -23.53
C MET A 1 76.55 -46.29 -24.24
N THR A 2 76.90 -45.70 -25.38
CA THR A 2 76.04 -45.19 -26.48
C THR A 2 74.90 -44.21 -26.12
N GLY A 3 74.88 -42.92 -26.48
CA GLY A 3 75.61 -42.15 -27.49
C GLY A 3 74.72 -41.74 -28.67
N GLY A 4 74.49 -40.42 -28.85
CA GLY A 4 73.95 -39.78 -30.07
C GLY A 4 72.63 -39.03 -29.84
N ARG A 5 72.34 -37.84 -30.38
CA ARG A 5 73.02 -36.88 -31.26
C ARG A 5 72.40 -35.48 -31.02
N ARG A 6 73.20 -34.42 -31.24
CA ARG A 6 72.84 -32.98 -31.35
C ARG A 6 72.02 -32.69 -32.63
N PRO A 7 71.37 -31.51 -32.84
CA PRO A 7 71.95 -30.18 -32.59
C PRO A 7 71.06 -29.03 -32.10
N ARG A 8 71.80 -27.96 -31.79
CA ARG A 8 71.40 -26.62 -31.35
C ARG A 8 70.65 -25.87 -32.47
N GLY A 9 69.62 -25.14 -32.09
CA GLY A 9 69.10 -23.97 -32.80
C GLY A 9 68.91 -22.86 -31.78
N ASP A 10 69.76 -21.84 -31.88
CA ASP A 10 69.74 -20.62 -31.06
C ASP A 10 69.03 -19.55 -31.90
N MET A 11 67.88 -19.03 -31.44
CA MET A 11 67.33 -17.79 -31.97
C MET A 11 66.76 -16.96 -30.83
N ARG A 12 67.45 -15.85 -30.61
CA ARG A 12 67.06 -14.69 -29.81
C ARG A 12 65.73 -14.13 -30.32
N GLY A 13 64.73 -14.05 -29.44
CA GLY A 13 63.54 -13.22 -29.62
C GLY A 13 63.46 -12.26 -28.45
N ALA A 14 63.57 -10.96 -28.72
CA ALA A 14 63.40 -9.90 -27.75
C ALA A 14 61.92 -9.77 -27.38
N GLU A 15 61.58 -9.94 -26.10
CA GLU A 15 60.26 -9.58 -25.58
C GLU A 15 60.18 -8.06 -25.38
N VAL A 16 59.39 -7.41 -26.22
CA VAL A 16 58.96 -6.01 -26.04
C VAL A 16 57.80 -6.02 -25.05
N LEU A 17 58.02 -5.54 -23.82
CA LEU A 17 56.95 -5.23 -22.87
C LEU A 17 56.13 -4.05 -23.42
N GLY A 18 54.94 -4.34 -23.95
CA GLY A 18 53.93 -3.33 -24.27
C GLY A 18 53.18 -2.89 -23.01
N LEU A 19 53.52 -1.71 -22.48
CA LEU A 19 52.70 -1.01 -21.50
C LEU A 19 51.42 -0.51 -22.20
N ALA A 20 50.29 -1.19 -21.96
CA ALA A 20 48.97 -0.69 -22.32
C ALA A 20 48.59 0.45 -21.37
N LEU A 21 48.67 1.70 -21.83
CA LEU A 21 48.00 2.82 -21.18
C LEU A 21 46.49 2.61 -21.30
N LEU A 22 45.83 2.21 -20.21
CA LEU A 22 44.40 2.41 -20.06
C LEU A 22 44.16 3.92 -19.97
N ALA A 23 43.64 4.52 -21.04
CA ALA A 23 43.06 5.85 -20.99
C ALA A 23 41.83 5.80 -20.08
N LEU A 24 42.00 6.28 -18.84
CA LEU A 24 40.91 6.56 -17.92
C LEU A 24 40.04 7.64 -18.54
N LEU A 25 38.92 7.25 -19.13
CA LEU A 25 37.86 8.18 -19.50
C LEU A 25 37.38 8.89 -18.22
N PRO A 26 37.25 10.23 -18.22
CA PRO A 26 36.72 10.94 -17.07
C PRO A 26 35.29 10.44 -16.80
N PRO A 27 34.89 10.28 -15.52
CA PRO A 27 33.53 9.90 -15.19
C PRO A 27 32.57 10.92 -15.80
N CYS A 28 31.60 10.43 -16.58
CA CYS A 28 30.47 11.23 -17.04
C CYS A 28 29.87 11.92 -15.81
N PRO A 29 29.68 13.25 -15.80
CA PRO A 29 28.97 13.90 -14.70
C PRO A 29 27.59 13.26 -14.64
N ALA A 30 27.28 12.60 -13.52
CA ALA A 30 25.93 12.15 -13.23
C ALA A 30 25.02 13.36 -13.44
N ARG A 31 24.10 13.29 -14.42
CA ARG A 31 23.07 14.31 -14.60
C ARG A 31 22.34 14.40 -13.27
N ARG A 32 22.65 15.43 -12.47
CA ARG A 32 21.80 15.81 -11.34
C ARG A 32 20.43 16.05 -11.95
N ALA A 33 19.45 15.20 -11.61
CA ALA A 33 18.08 15.45 -11.98
C ALA A 33 17.72 16.89 -11.58
N ALA A 34 16.95 17.59 -12.42
CA ALA A 34 16.50 18.93 -12.09
C ALA A 34 15.78 18.88 -10.74
N ARG A 35 16.15 19.76 -9.82
CA ARG A 35 15.51 19.81 -8.49
C ARG A 35 14.04 20.16 -8.63
N PHE A 36 13.19 19.47 -7.90
CA PHE A 36 11.77 19.78 -7.83
C PHE A 36 11.57 21.15 -7.20
N GLN A 37 10.80 22.02 -7.87
CA GLN A 37 10.38 23.30 -7.32
C GLN A 37 9.16 23.10 -6.42
N PRO A 38 8.91 24.00 -5.44
CA PRO A 38 7.75 23.92 -4.56
C PRO A 38 6.48 24.41 -5.28
N THR A 39 6.14 23.79 -6.40
CA THR A 39 4.93 24.06 -7.19
C THR A 39 4.32 22.73 -7.62
N TRP A 40 2.98 22.64 -7.66
CA TRP A 40 2.30 21.41 -8.10
C TRP A 40 2.73 20.96 -9.49
N GLN A 41 2.88 21.89 -10.44
CA GLN A 41 3.38 21.56 -11.78
C GLN A 41 4.73 20.82 -11.75
N SER A 42 5.65 21.22 -10.87
CA SER A 42 6.95 20.54 -10.75
C SER A 42 6.83 19.21 -10.01
N LEU A 43 6.00 19.15 -8.97
CA LEU A 43 5.87 17.98 -8.09
C LEU A 43 5.08 16.84 -8.75
N ASP A 44 3.99 17.17 -9.44
CA ASP A 44 3.13 16.22 -10.15
C ASP A 44 3.83 15.63 -11.39
N ALA A 45 4.89 16.29 -11.89
CA ALA A 45 5.74 15.76 -12.96
C ALA A 45 6.73 14.68 -12.47
N ARG A 46 6.82 14.43 -11.16
CA ARG A 46 7.68 13.37 -10.61
C ARG A 46 7.10 12.00 -10.97
N GLU A 47 7.87 11.22 -11.70
CA GLU A 47 7.54 9.81 -11.92
C GLU A 47 7.57 9.04 -10.59
N LEU A 48 6.55 8.21 -10.37
CA LEU A 48 6.52 7.32 -9.21
C LEU A 48 7.63 6.27 -9.32
N PRO A 49 8.31 5.95 -8.20
CA PRO A 49 9.17 4.78 -8.12
C PRO A 49 8.43 3.51 -8.57
N ALA A 50 9.04 2.74 -9.48
CA ALA A 50 8.41 1.59 -10.13
C ALA A 50 7.87 0.54 -9.14
N TRP A 51 8.50 0.41 -7.96
CA TRP A 51 8.08 -0.53 -6.93
C TRP A 51 6.62 -0.31 -6.51
N PHE A 52 6.14 0.94 -6.47
CA PHE A 52 4.80 1.23 -6.00
C PHE A 52 3.76 0.74 -7.00
N ASP A 53 3.98 0.97 -8.29
CA ASP A 53 3.09 0.40 -9.30
C ASP A 53 3.14 -1.13 -9.28
N GLN A 54 4.31 -1.74 -9.11
CA GLN A 54 4.47 -3.20 -9.10
C GLN A 54 3.87 -3.89 -7.87
N ALA A 55 3.75 -3.17 -6.75
CA ALA A 55 3.35 -3.69 -5.44
C ALA A 55 1.90 -4.18 -5.39
N LYS A 56 0.97 -3.45 -6.01
CA LYS A 56 -0.49 -3.70 -6.11
C LYS A 56 -1.30 -3.83 -4.81
N PHE A 57 -0.72 -4.33 -3.72
CA PHE A 57 -1.42 -4.63 -2.48
C PHE A 57 -0.63 -4.19 -1.24
N GLY A 58 -1.29 -3.42 -0.37
CA GLY A 58 -0.75 -2.97 0.90
C GLY A 58 -1.75 -3.10 2.06
N ILE A 59 -1.24 -2.96 3.29
CA ILE A 59 -2.06 -2.98 4.51
C ILE A 59 -2.00 -1.63 5.20
N PHE A 60 -3.16 -1.05 5.47
CA PHE A 60 -3.32 0.11 6.34
C PHE A 60 -3.65 -0.34 7.76
N ILE A 61 -3.20 0.42 8.75
CA ILE A 61 -3.43 0.11 10.15
C ILE A 61 -3.87 1.40 10.85
N HIS A 62 -5.14 1.47 11.23
CA HIS A 62 -5.67 2.55 12.08
C HIS A 62 -5.68 2.10 13.54
N TRP A 63 -4.71 2.62 14.29
CA TRP A 63 -4.50 2.28 15.68
C TRP A 63 -4.06 3.52 16.47
N GLY A 64 -4.68 3.74 17.62
CA GLY A 64 -4.47 4.94 18.42
C GLY A 64 -5.33 4.92 19.68
N VAL A 65 -5.45 6.07 20.34
CA VAL A 65 -6.21 6.19 21.59
C VAL A 65 -7.69 5.92 21.37
N PHE A 66 -8.22 6.25 20.19
CA PHE A 66 -9.58 5.88 19.78
C PHE A 66 -9.87 4.37 19.80
N SER A 67 -8.84 3.51 19.78
CA SER A 67 -9.01 2.06 19.92
C SER A 67 -9.40 1.65 21.34
N VAL A 68 -9.21 2.49 22.37
CA VAL A 68 -9.57 2.22 23.77
C VAL A 68 -11.09 2.13 23.98
N PRO A 69 -11.90 3.16 23.62
CA PRO A 69 -13.35 3.02 23.69
C PRO A 69 -13.88 1.94 22.75
N SER A 70 -13.15 1.65 21.65
CA SER A 70 -13.47 0.58 20.69
C SER A 70 -14.90 0.64 20.16
N PHE A 71 -15.46 1.84 19.93
CA PHE A 71 -16.88 2.03 19.68
C PHE A 71 -17.12 2.97 18.49
N GLY A 72 -17.93 2.52 17.52
CA GLY A 72 -18.39 3.35 16.41
C GLY A 72 -17.32 3.65 15.35
N SER A 73 -16.30 4.43 15.67
CA SER A 73 -15.25 4.84 14.72
C SER A 73 -14.04 5.48 15.42
N GLU A 74 -12.90 5.51 14.73
CA GLU A 74 -11.72 6.33 15.02
C GLU A 74 -12.02 7.84 15.15
N TRP A 75 -13.17 8.30 14.63
CA TRP A 75 -13.73 9.64 14.83
C TRP A 75 -14.44 9.83 16.18
N PHE A 76 -14.27 8.89 17.12
CA PHE A 76 -14.94 8.89 18.43
C PHE A 76 -14.91 10.25 19.13
N TRP A 77 -13.74 10.88 19.23
CA TRP A 77 -13.59 12.15 19.95
C TRP A 77 -14.43 13.26 19.32
N TRP A 78 -14.36 13.39 17.99
CA TRP A 78 -15.13 14.37 17.24
C TRP A 78 -16.63 14.16 17.39
N TYR A 79 -17.09 12.93 17.19
CA TYR A 79 -18.52 12.58 17.31
C TYR A 79 -19.07 12.74 18.72
N TRP A 80 -18.23 12.51 19.73
CA TRP A 80 -18.60 12.69 21.12
C TRP A 80 -18.63 14.18 21.54
N GLN A 81 -17.57 14.94 21.25
CA GLN A 81 -17.38 16.28 21.80
C GLN A 81 -17.85 17.40 20.88
N LYS A 82 -17.55 17.33 19.57
CA LYS A 82 -17.94 18.37 18.62
C LYS A 82 -19.38 18.20 18.17
N GLU A 83 -19.70 17.05 17.58
CA GLU A 83 -21.04 16.81 17.00
C GLU A 83 -22.07 16.38 18.06
N LYS A 84 -21.60 15.85 19.19
CA LYS A 84 -22.45 15.38 20.30
C LYS A 84 -23.51 14.38 19.85
N ILE A 85 -23.13 13.47 18.94
CA ILE A 85 -24.02 12.42 18.46
C ILE A 85 -24.45 11.56 19.65
N GLN A 86 -25.77 11.43 19.84
CA GLN A 86 -26.36 10.85 21.05
C GLN A 86 -25.83 9.45 21.42
N LYS A 87 -25.53 8.61 20.42
CA LYS A 87 -24.99 7.26 20.67
C LYS A 87 -23.64 7.29 21.40
N TYR A 88 -22.75 8.21 21.05
CA TYR A 88 -21.43 8.35 21.68
C TYR A 88 -21.53 9.00 23.05
N VAL A 89 -22.40 10.01 23.20
CA VAL A 89 -22.68 10.65 24.49
C VAL A 89 -23.25 9.64 25.49
N ASN A 90 -24.22 8.83 25.07
CA ASN A 90 -24.80 7.77 25.90
C ASN A 90 -23.78 6.69 26.23
N PHE A 91 -22.96 6.28 25.26
CA PHE A 91 -21.88 5.33 25.49
C PHE A 91 -20.94 5.83 26.59
N MET A 92 -20.51 7.09 26.52
CA MET A 92 -19.65 7.68 27.55
C MET A 92 -20.34 7.75 28.91
N LYS A 93 -21.58 8.23 28.96
CA LYS A 93 -22.38 8.31 30.20
C LYS A 93 -22.58 6.94 30.88
N ASN A 94 -22.74 5.89 30.08
CA ASN A 94 -23.07 4.56 30.60
C ASN A 94 -21.84 3.73 31.00
N ASN A 95 -20.67 4.02 30.42
CA ASN A 95 -19.47 3.18 30.57
C ASN A 95 -18.30 3.86 31.30
N TYR A 96 -18.34 5.20 31.47
CA TYR A 96 -17.25 5.96 32.08
C TYR A 96 -17.77 6.89 33.18
N PRO A 97 -16.95 7.18 34.21
CA PRO A 97 -17.36 8.05 35.30
C PRO A 97 -17.66 9.47 34.80
N SER A 98 -18.50 10.18 35.56
CA SER A 98 -18.77 11.60 35.30
C SER A 98 -17.46 12.40 35.32
N GLY A 99 -17.26 13.27 34.33
CA GLY A 99 -16.06 14.10 34.20
C GLY A 99 -14.90 13.44 33.46
N PHE A 100 -15.02 12.17 33.03
CA PHE A 100 -14.03 11.52 32.17
C PHE A 100 -13.87 12.30 30.86
N LYS A 101 -12.62 12.61 30.50
CA LYS A 101 -12.24 13.33 29.28
C LYS A 101 -11.66 12.37 28.25
N TYR A 102 -11.52 12.81 27.00
CA TYR A 102 -10.95 11.95 25.97
C TYR A 102 -9.48 11.64 26.25
N GLU A 103 -8.77 12.61 26.77
CA GLU A 103 -7.37 12.55 27.12
C GLU A 103 -7.07 11.48 28.17
N ASP A 104 -8.02 11.18 29.05
CA ASP A 104 -7.90 10.12 30.05
C ASP A 104 -7.75 8.73 29.41
N PHE A 105 -8.20 8.55 28.16
CA PHE A 105 -8.01 7.30 27.41
C PHE A 105 -6.55 7.03 27.07
N ALA A 106 -5.67 8.04 26.98
CA ALA A 106 -4.27 7.81 26.61
C ALA A 106 -3.57 6.87 27.61
N SER A 107 -3.85 7.01 28.90
CA SER A 107 -3.31 6.13 29.95
C SER A 107 -3.84 4.69 29.87
N LEU A 108 -5.01 4.50 29.26
CA LEU A 108 -5.67 3.21 29.08
C LEU A 108 -5.26 2.52 27.77
N PHE A 109 -4.61 3.25 26.86
CA PHE A 109 -4.02 2.70 25.64
C PHE A 109 -2.71 1.98 25.98
N THR A 110 -2.79 0.72 26.42
CA THR A 110 -1.62 0.04 27.00
C THR A 110 -0.72 -0.69 25.99
N ALA A 111 -1.25 -1.09 24.83
CA ALA A 111 -0.54 -1.93 23.87
C ALA A 111 0.08 -3.21 24.50
N LYS A 112 -0.56 -3.76 25.54
CA LYS A 112 0.00 -4.81 26.40
C LYS A 112 0.43 -6.09 25.66
N PHE A 113 -0.28 -6.44 24.59
CA PHE A 113 -0.03 -7.60 23.75
C PHE A 113 0.55 -7.21 22.37
N PHE A 114 0.91 -5.95 22.17
CA PHE A 114 1.55 -5.52 20.93
C PHE A 114 2.91 -6.20 20.75
N ASN A 115 3.02 -6.93 19.63
CA ASN A 115 4.23 -7.59 19.19
C ASN A 115 4.49 -7.26 17.71
N ALA A 116 5.44 -6.37 17.46
CA ALA A 116 5.83 -5.94 16.14
C ALA A 116 6.28 -7.09 15.22
N SER A 117 6.96 -8.10 15.76
CA SER A 117 7.40 -9.27 14.98
C SER A 117 6.21 -10.13 14.55
N GLN A 118 5.23 -10.32 15.44
CA GLN A 118 4.01 -11.05 15.10
C GLN A 118 3.22 -10.32 14.01
N TRP A 119 3.07 -9.00 14.11
CA TRP A 119 2.43 -8.18 13.08
C TRP A 119 3.16 -8.32 11.75
N ALA A 120 4.49 -8.21 11.74
CA ALA A 120 5.30 -8.39 10.53
C ALA A 120 5.08 -9.77 9.88
N ASP A 121 5.01 -10.84 10.69
CA ASP A 121 4.75 -12.19 10.19
C ASP A 121 3.34 -12.34 9.60
N ILE A 122 2.33 -11.69 10.18
CA ILE A 122 0.95 -11.65 9.64
C ILE A 122 0.93 -10.89 8.31
N PHE A 123 1.59 -9.73 8.23
CA PHE A 123 1.61 -8.89 7.04
C PHE A 123 2.40 -9.54 5.88
N GLN A 124 3.52 -10.19 6.17
CA GLN A 124 4.24 -10.99 5.19
C GLN A 124 3.39 -12.15 4.67
N ALA A 125 2.68 -12.83 5.57
CA ALA A 125 1.82 -13.95 5.22
C ALA A 125 0.59 -13.53 4.37
N SER A 126 0.23 -12.25 4.34
CA SER A 126 -0.87 -11.76 3.50
C SER A 126 -0.50 -11.53 2.04
N GLY A 127 0.80 -11.53 1.72
CA GLY A 127 1.29 -11.15 0.41
C GLY A 127 1.34 -9.63 0.16
N ALA A 128 0.99 -8.79 1.14
CA ALA A 128 1.18 -7.35 1.00
C ALA A 128 2.64 -7.01 0.71
N LYS A 129 2.86 -5.92 -0.05
CA LYS A 129 4.19 -5.43 -0.43
C LYS A 129 4.59 -4.15 0.30
N TYR A 130 3.64 -3.53 0.99
CA TYR A 130 3.86 -2.38 1.85
C TYR A 130 2.83 -2.32 2.97
N ILE A 131 3.19 -1.65 4.06
CA ILE A 131 2.26 -1.30 5.12
C ILE A 131 2.22 0.21 5.33
N VAL A 132 1.12 0.71 5.86
CA VAL A 132 0.94 2.10 6.28
C VAL A 132 0.36 2.08 7.68
N LEU A 133 1.13 2.51 8.67
CA LEU A 133 0.64 2.67 10.05
C LEU A 133 0.21 4.11 10.28
N THR A 134 -0.95 4.35 10.90
CA THR A 134 -1.30 5.67 11.45
C THR A 134 -0.28 6.06 12.51
N SER A 135 0.74 6.85 12.13
CA SER A 135 1.69 7.36 13.09
C SER A 135 1.00 8.37 14.00
N LYS A 136 0.14 9.21 13.41
CA LYS A 136 -0.73 10.18 14.09
C LYS A 136 -2.06 10.31 13.34
N HIS A 137 -3.17 10.15 14.05
CA HIS A 137 -4.51 10.45 13.54
C HIS A 137 -4.99 11.85 13.96
N HIS A 138 -6.21 12.25 13.60
CA HIS A 138 -6.76 13.58 13.86
C HIS A 138 -6.88 13.94 15.36
N GLU A 139 -6.80 12.96 16.25
CA GLU A 139 -6.71 13.18 17.71
C GLU A 139 -5.35 13.73 18.17
N GLY A 140 -4.35 13.78 17.29
CA GLY A 140 -3.02 14.34 17.58
C GLY A 140 -2.09 13.44 18.40
N PHE A 141 -2.57 12.27 18.86
CA PHE A 141 -1.74 11.33 19.62
C PHE A 141 -0.74 10.65 18.68
N THR A 142 0.54 10.78 18.98
CA THR A 142 1.61 10.18 18.16
C THR A 142 2.00 8.82 18.70
N LEU A 143 2.11 7.80 17.83
CA LEU A 143 2.57 6.45 18.18
C LEU A 143 4.09 6.36 18.39
N TRP A 144 4.77 7.50 18.50
CA TRP A 144 6.19 7.61 18.77
C TRP A 144 6.48 8.82 19.66
N GLY A 145 7.65 8.86 20.29
CA GLY A 145 8.06 10.04 21.07
C GLY A 145 8.35 11.24 20.16
N SER A 146 7.37 12.15 20.03
CA SER A 146 7.52 13.42 19.32
C SER A 146 7.75 14.56 20.32
N GLU A 147 8.83 15.33 20.13
CA GLU A 147 9.09 16.55 20.92
C GLU A 147 7.97 17.59 20.76
N TYR A 148 7.22 17.52 19.66
CA TYR A 148 6.11 18.43 19.36
C TYR A 148 4.77 17.91 19.90
N SER A 149 4.65 16.65 20.33
CA SER A 149 3.48 16.09 21.04
C SER A 149 3.86 15.69 22.47
N TRP A 150 4.62 16.54 23.17
CA TRP A 150 5.04 16.25 24.54
C TRP A 150 3.83 15.89 25.42
N ASN A 151 3.92 14.77 26.14
CA ASN A 151 2.86 14.22 27.00
C ASN A 151 1.55 13.80 26.27
N TRP A 152 1.55 13.77 24.93
CA TRP A 152 0.44 13.27 24.11
C TRP A 152 0.97 12.32 23.03
N ASN A 153 1.71 11.31 23.49
CA ASN A 153 2.35 10.31 22.63
C ASN A 153 2.59 8.98 23.36
N ALA A 154 2.83 7.91 22.60
CA ALA A 154 2.95 6.54 23.11
C ALA A 154 4.20 6.26 23.96
N VAL A 155 5.22 7.13 23.91
CA VAL A 155 6.42 7.02 24.74
C VAL A 155 6.19 7.68 26.10
N ASP A 156 5.56 8.86 26.10
CA ASP A 156 5.29 9.63 27.30
C ASP A 156 4.08 9.12 28.06
N GLU A 157 3.06 8.57 27.39
CA GLU A 157 1.79 8.11 27.97
C GLU A 157 1.33 6.75 27.40
N GLY A 158 0.57 5.98 28.19
CA GLY A 158 0.06 4.67 27.77
C GLY A 158 1.16 3.61 27.62
N PRO A 159 1.55 3.17 26.41
CA PRO A 159 2.44 2.02 26.21
C PRO A 159 3.87 2.19 26.74
N LYS A 160 4.35 3.43 26.86
CA LYS A 160 5.75 3.79 27.14
C LYS A 160 6.73 3.17 26.14
N ARG A 161 6.33 3.15 24.86
CA ARG A 161 7.02 2.47 23.75
C ARG A 161 6.99 3.32 22.48
N ASP A 162 8.08 3.26 21.71
CA ASP A 162 8.14 3.83 20.37
C ASP A 162 7.61 2.79 19.38
N ILE A 163 6.28 2.72 19.25
CA ILE A 163 5.56 1.73 18.43
C ILE A 163 5.99 1.82 16.96
N VAL A 164 6.17 3.04 16.44
CA VAL A 164 6.63 3.28 15.07
C VAL A 164 8.01 2.67 14.86
N LYS A 165 8.95 2.90 15.79
CA LYS A 165 10.31 2.33 15.70
C LYS A 165 10.30 0.81 15.77
N GLU A 166 9.55 0.25 16.71
CA GLU A 166 9.49 -1.21 16.89
C GLU A 166 8.91 -1.91 15.65
N LEU A 167 7.83 -1.36 15.07
CA LEU A 167 7.24 -1.91 13.86
C LEU A 167 8.16 -1.74 12.65
N GLU A 168 8.78 -0.57 12.48
CA GLU A 168 9.75 -0.31 11.41
C GLU A 168 10.88 -1.34 11.41
N VAL A 169 11.50 -1.57 12.57
CA VAL A 169 12.59 -2.54 12.74
C VAL A 169 12.10 -3.96 12.43
N ALA A 170 10.93 -4.36 12.91
CA ALA A 170 10.38 -5.68 12.65
C ALA A 170 10.10 -5.92 11.16
N ILE A 171 9.49 -4.93 10.47
CA ILE A 171 9.19 -5.01 9.03
C ILE A 171 10.48 -5.14 8.23
N ARG A 172 11.46 -4.25 8.45
CA ARG A 172 12.72 -4.25 7.68
C ARG A 172 13.59 -5.47 7.92
N ASN A 173 13.57 -6.05 9.13
CA ASN A 173 14.43 -7.19 9.46
C ASN A 173 13.82 -8.55 9.15
N ARG A 174 12.49 -8.65 9.04
CA ARG A 174 11.80 -9.95 8.93
C ARG A 174 11.08 -10.16 7.60
N THR A 175 10.91 -9.10 6.82
CA THR A 175 10.01 -9.11 5.66
C THR A 175 10.61 -8.35 4.49
N ASP A 176 10.06 -8.57 3.31
CA ASP A 176 10.38 -7.78 2.11
C ASP A 176 9.40 -6.60 1.92
N LEU A 177 8.60 -6.27 2.94
CA LEU A 177 7.60 -5.21 2.87
C LEU A 177 8.26 -3.84 2.98
N ARG A 178 7.78 -2.90 2.17
CA ARG A 178 8.08 -1.48 2.29
C ARG A 178 7.36 -0.91 3.51
N PHE A 179 8.06 -0.07 4.26
CA PHE A 179 7.51 0.54 5.48
C PHE A 179 6.94 1.92 5.19
N GLY A 180 5.65 2.13 5.47
CA GLY A 180 4.94 3.38 5.25
C GLY A 180 4.27 3.91 6.51
N LEU A 181 4.01 5.21 6.51
CA LEU A 181 3.37 5.91 7.61
C LEU A 181 2.29 6.85 7.09
N TYR A 182 1.18 6.84 7.80
CA TYR A 182 0.12 7.82 7.68
C TYR A 182 0.31 8.95 8.68
N TYR A 183 0.00 10.16 8.26
CA TYR A 183 0.07 11.35 9.09
C TYR A 183 -1.12 12.30 8.84
N SER A 184 -1.89 12.55 9.90
CA SER A 184 -2.89 13.61 9.91
C SER A 184 -2.24 15.00 9.97
N LEU A 185 -2.51 15.85 8.98
CA LEU A 185 -1.98 17.21 8.90
C LEU A 185 -2.52 18.05 10.06
N PHE A 186 -3.84 18.06 10.27
CA PHE A 186 -4.50 18.77 11.37
C PHE A 186 -4.70 17.92 12.64
N GLU A 187 -5.12 18.60 13.71
CA GLU A 187 -5.53 18.00 14.98
C GLU A 187 -6.82 18.69 15.45
N TRP A 188 -7.89 17.93 15.65
CA TRP A 188 -9.26 18.47 15.82
C TRP A 188 -9.38 19.58 16.87
N PHE A 189 -8.69 19.41 18.00
CA PHE A 189 -8.84 20.27 19.17
C PHE A 189 -7.53 20.93 19.60
N HIS A 190 -6.50 20.91 18.76
CA HIS A 190 -5.24 21.57 19.09
C HIS A 190 -5.43 23.09 19.09
N PRO A 191 -5.10 23.82 20.17
CA PRO A 191 -5.39 25.25 20.29
C PRO A 191 -4.86 26.10 19.14
N LEU A 192 -3.61 25.86 18.70
CA LEU A 192 -3.04 26.58 17.56
C LEU A 192 -3.79 26.33 16.24
N PHE A 193 -4.29 25.10 16.01
CA PHE A 193 -5.05 24.81 14.79
C PHE A 193 -6.39 25.53 14.82
N LEU A 194 -7.09 25.51 15.97
CA LEU A 194 -8.35 26.23 16.16
C LEU A 194 -8.17 27.75 16.04
N GLU A 195 -7.06 28.29 16.55
CA GLU A 195 -6.73 29.71 16.40
C GLU A 195 -6.45 30.07 14.95
N ASP A 196 -5.69 29.23 14.22
CA ASP A 196 -5.44 29.41 12.80
C ASP A 196 -6.74 29.32 11.99
N GLU A 197 -7.59 28.32 12.24
CA GLU A 197 -8.90 28.16 11.61
C GLU A 197 -9.78 29.40 11.83
N SER A 198 -9.83 29.92 13.06
CA SER A 198 -10.59 31.13 13.39
C SER A 198 -10.09 32.39 12.67
N SER A 199 -8.85 32.37 12.19
CA SER A 199 -8.23 33.43 11.39
C SER A 199 -8.31 33.18 9.89
N THR A 200 -9.13 32.22 9.45
CA THR A 200 -9.19 31.77 8.05
C THR A 200 -7.79 31.37 7.55
N PHE A 201 -7.03 30.68 8.40
CA PHE A 201 -5.70 30.15 8.13
C PHE A 201 -4.61 31.21 7.81
N HIS A 202 -4.81 32.48 8.18
CA HIS A 202 -3.80 33.52 7.96
C HIS A 202 -2.59 33.45 8.91
N LYS A 203 -2.78 32.97 10.15
CA LYS A 203 -1.75 32.97 11.20
C LYS A 203 -0.67 31.91 11.02
N ARG A 204 -1.02 30.72 10.52
CA ARG A 204 -0.09 29.60 10.21
C ARG A 204 0.78 29.17 11.40
N GLN A 205 0.32 29.35 12.64
CA GLN A 205 1.09 29.01 13.83
C GLN A 205 1.22 27.50 14.01
N PHE A 206 0.14 26.75 13.78
CA PHE A 206 0.10 25.30 13.89
C PHE A 206 1.02 24.61 12.86
N PRO A 207 0.96 24.90 11.55
CA PRO A 207 1.82 24.24 10.58
C PRO A 207 3.30 24.48 10.86
N VAL A 208 3.67 25.70 11.25
CA VAL A 208 5.08 26.08 11.51
C VAL A 208 5.61 25.51 12.82
N SER A 209 4.83 25.55 13.89
CA SER A 209 5.33 25.22 15.24
C SER A 209 5.18 23.74 15.58
N LYS A 210 4.31 23.02 14.86
CA LYS A 210 3.86 21.68 15.24
C LYS A 210 3.91 20.71 14.05
N MET A 211 3.12 20.95 13.01
CA MET A 211 2.90 19.97 11.94
C MET A 211 4.19 19.69 11.12
N LEU A 212 4.83 20.74 10.59
CA LEU A 212 5.99 20.59 9.70
C LEU A 212 7.21 20.04 10.45
N PRO A 213 7.62 20.58 11.61
CA PRO A 213 8.77 20.03 12.33
C PRO A 213 8.59 18.54 12.68
N GLU A 214 7.37 18.14 13.02
CA GLU A 214 7.03 16.75 13.30
C GLU A 214 7.11 15.86 12.06
N LEU A 215 6.63 16.32 10.90
CA LEU A 215 6.80 15.61 9.62
C LEU A 215 8.28 15.44 9.24
N TYR A 216 9.09 16.50 9.36
CA TYR A 216 10.53 16.41 9.11
C TYR A 216 11.19 15.40 10.05
N ALA A 217 10.86 15.43 11.35
CA ALA A 217 11.39 14.48 12.32
C ALA A 217 10.97 13.03 11.99
N LEU A 218 9.69 12.81 11.65
CA LEU A 218 9.15 11.51 11.27
C LEU A 218 9.88 10.92 10.07
N VAL A 219 10.05 11.70 9.00
CA VAL A 219 10.72 11.25 7.77
C VAL A 219 12.19 10.95 8.02
N ASN A 220 12.91 11.83 8.73
CA ASN A 220 14.33 11.63 8.98
C ASN A 220 14.61 10.45 9.91
N LYS A 221 13.76 10.25 10.92
CA LYS A 221 13.92 9.19 11.94
C LYS A 221 13.52 7.81 11.41
N TYR A 222 12.37 7.69 10.77
CA TYR A 222 11.80 6.38 10.39
C TYR A 222 11.97 6.04 8.91
N ARG A 223 12.24 7.03 8.05
CA ARG A 223 12.47 6.83 6.62
C ARG A 223 11.32 6.06 5.93
N PRO A 224 10.06 6.51 6.05
CA PRO A 224 8.94 5.82 5.40
C PRO A 224 9.05 5.92 3.87
N GLU A 225 8.68 4.84 3.20
CA GLU A 225 8.64 4.73 1.73
C GLU A 225 7.25 5.03 1.17
N VAL A 226 6.22 4.99 2.01
CA VAL A 226 4.92 5.62 1.76
C VAL A 226 4.70 6.67 2.83
N LEU A 227 4.51 7.92 2.44
CA LEU A 227 4.05 8.97 3.35
C LEU A 227 2.64 9.38 2.92
N TRP A 228 1.65 8.88 3.67
CA TRP A 228 0.24 9.03 3.37
C TRP A 228 -0.34 10.16 4.24
N SER A 229 -0.65 11.31 3.65
CA SER A 229 -1.21 12.44 4.41
C SER A 229 -2.73 12.39 4.45
N ASP A 230 -3.35 13.04 5.44
CA ASP A 230 -4.80 13.26 5.45
C ASP A 230 -5.17 14.48 6.29
N GLY A 231 -6.45 14.84 6.25
CA GLY A 231 -7.02 15.82 7.16
C GLY A 231 -6.52 17.23 6.85
N ASP A 232 -6.85 17.75 5.68
CA ASP A 232 -6.50 19.12 5.28
C ASP A 232 -7.23 20.21 6.09
N GLY A 233 -8.22 19.84 6.91
CA GLY A 233 -8.97 20.77 7.75
C GLY A 233 -9.69 21.88 6.99
N GLY A 234 -9.93 21.72 5.69
CA GLY A 234 -10.42 22.78 4.81
C GLY A 234 -9.38 23.86 4.46
N ALA A 235 -8.11 23.68 4.84
CA ALA A 235 -7.06 24.66 4.64
C ALA A 235 -6.27 24.42 3.33
N PRO A 236 -5.90 25.51 2.63
CA PRO A 236 -5.14 25.45 1.38
C PRO A 236 -3.67 25.00 1.56
N ASP A 237 -3.00 24.72 0.45
CA ASP A 237 -1.63 24.20 0.41
C ASP A 237 -0.58 25.22 0.88
N ASP A 238 -0.84 26.50 0.66
CA ASP A 238 0.00 27.59 1.14
C ASP A 238 0.01 27.67 2.67
N TYR A 239 -1.14 27.46 3.35
CA TYR A 239 -1.20 27.36 4.81
C TYR A 239 -0.30 26.24 5.33
N TRP A 240 -0.48 25.03 4.80
CA TRP A 240 0.27 23.84 5.18
C TRP A 240 1.75 23.86 4.76
N ASN A 241 2.12 24.71 3.79
CA ASN A 241 3.41 24.64 3.08
C ASN A 241 3.65 23.27 2.43
N SER A 242 2.60 22.65 1.90
CA SER A 242 2.66 21.28 1.40
C SER A 242 3.63 21.12 0.23
N THR A 243 3.61 22.06 -0.72
CA THR A 243 4.52 22.03 -1.87
C THR A 243 5.98 22.24 -1.45
N GLY A 244 6.23 23.07 -0.44
CA GLY A 244 7.55 23.26 0.15
C GLY A 244 8.09 21.99 0.81
N PHE A 245 7.25 21.34 1.63
CA PHE A 245 7.60 20.07 2.27
C PHE A 245 7.84 18.95 1.25
N LEU A 246 6.96 18.80 0.25
CA LEU A 246 7.10 17.78 -0.79
C LEU A 246 8.34 18.02 -1.68
N ALA A 247 8.67 19.27 -1.98
CA ALA A 247 9.90 19.59 -2.69
C ALA A 247 11.15 19.18 -1.89
N TRP A 248 11.18 19.41 -0.57
CA TRP A 248 12.24 18.88 0.29
C TRP A 248 12.24 17.35 0.31
N LEU A 249 11.07 16.72 0.43
CA LEU A 249 10.90 15.28 0.49
C LEU A 249 11.53 14.59 -0.74
N TYR A 250 11.31 15.15 -1.92
CA TYR A 250 11.79 14.60 -3.19
C TYR A 250 13.20 15.02 -3.58
N ASN A 251 13.75 16.08 -2.98
CA ASN A 251 15.11 16.53 -3.30
C ASN A 251 16.16 16.09 -2.28
N ASP A 252 15.85 16.19 -0.98
CA ASP A 252 16.86 16.22 0.08
C ASP A 252 16.65 15.15 1.14
N SER A 253 15.43 14.63 1.29
CA SER A 253 15.13 13.63 2.33
C SER A 253 15.94 12.33 2.15
N PRO A 254 16.11 11.52 3.22
CA PRO A 254 16.77 10.22 3.12
C PRO A 254 15.99 9.17 2.31
N VAL A 255 14.75 9.48 1.90
CA VAL A 255 13.85 8.57 1.16
C VAL A 255 13.47 9.11 -0.22
N ARG A 256 14.09 10.19 -0.68
CA ARG A 256 13.76 10.87 -1.95
C ARG A 256 13.64 9.95 -3.18
N ASP A 257 14.43 8.87 -3.20
CA ASP A 257 14.52 7.93 -4.32
C ASP A 257 13.44 6.83 -4.26
N THR A 258 12.80 6.63 -3.10
CA THR A 258 11.84 5.53 -2.88
C THR A 258 10.45 6.00 -2.45
N VAL A 259 10.32 7.20 -1.87
CA VAL A 259 9.09 7.67 -1.25
C VAL A 259 7.99 7.96 -2.26
N VAL A 260 6.76 7.59 -1.90
CA VAL A 260 5.52 7.98 -2.58
C VAL A 260 4.58 8.69 -1.63
N THR A 261 3.79 9.63 -2.15
CA THR A 261 2.76 10.34 -1.41
C THR A 261 1.44 10.34 -2.16
N ASN A 262 0.33 10.31 -1.41
CA ASN A 262 -1.02 10.40 -1.94
C ASN A 262 -1.39 11.86 -2.32
N ASP A 263 -2.67 12.10 -2.56
CA ASP A 263 -3.30 13.33 -3.06
C ASP A 263 -4.02 14.16 -1.98
N ARG A 264 -3.72 13.95 -0.68
CA ARG A 264 -4.46 14.59 0.42
C ARG A 264 -3.60 15.58 1.20
N TRP A 265 -2.97 16.50 0.49
CA TRP A 265 -1.99 17.43 1.06
C TRP A 265 -2.55 18.83 1.36
N ALA A 266 -3.77 19.13 0.92
CA ALA A 266 -4.45 20.40 1.09
C ALA A 266 -5.91 20.35 0.58
N ALA A 267 -6.71 21.33 0.98
CA ALA A 267 -8.02 21.55 0.38
C ALA A 267 -7.88 21.75 -1.13
N GLY A 268 -8.62 20.95 -1.90
CA GLY A 268 -8.59 20.97 -3.37
C GLY A 268 -7.43 20.21 -4.02
N SER A 269 -6.61 19.48 -3.25
CA SER A 269 -5.57 18.59 -3.80
C SER A 269 -6.09 17.20 -4.21
N ILE A 270 -7.15 16.73 -3.55
CA ILE A 270 -7.73 15.40 -3.75
C ILE A 270 -8.17 15.22 -5.20
N CYS A 271 -7.79 14.09 -5.81
CA CYS A 271 -8.04 13.74 -7.20
C CYS A 271 -7.48 14.74 -8.23
N LYS A 272 -6.51 15.56 -7.83
CA LYS A 272 -5.96 16.65 -8.66
C LYS A 272 -4.44 16.77 -8.60
N HIS A 273 -3.83 16.61 -7.43
CA HIS A 273 -2.40 16.77 -7.16
C HIS A 273 -1.86 15.56 -6.39
N GLY A 274 -0.55 15.37 -6.35
CA GLY A 274 0.10 14.30 -5.57
C GLY A 274 0.59 13.14 -6.43
N GLY A 275 1.41 12.27 -5.81
CA GLY A 275 2.09 11.20 -6.54
C GLY A 275 1.15 10.12 -7.06
N TYR A 276 0.07 9.83 -6.33
CA TYR A 276 -1.02 8.97 -6.76
C TYR A 276 -2.33 9.45 -6.14
N TYR A 277 -3.45 9.13 -6.80
CA TYR A 277 -4.77 9.57 -6.36
C TYR A 277 -5.44 8.56 -5.44
N THR A 278 -6.12 9.07 -4.42
CA THR A 278 -7.07 8.31 -3.62
C THR A 278 -8.49 8.78 -3.88
N CYS A 279 -8.70 10.06 -4.23
CA CYS A 279 -9.97 10.72 -4.59
C CYS A 279 -11.08 10.69 -3.52
N ALA A 280 -11.36 9.55 -2.89
CA ALA A 280 -12.29 9.37 -1.79
C ALA A 280 -11.94 8.08 -1.02
N ASP A 281 -12.55 7.90 0.15
CA ASP A 281 -12.49 6.62 0.85
C ASP A 281 -13.22 5.55 0.03
N ARG A 282 -12.65 4.34 -0.04
CA ARG A 282 -13.13 3.21 -0.85
C ARG A 282 -13.28 3.53 -2.33
N TYR A 283 -12.47 4.47 -2.84
CA TYR A 283 -12.52 4.87 -4.24
C TYR A 283 -12.15 3.69 -5.15
N ASN A 284 -13.08 3.30 -6.01
CA ASN A 284 -12.87 2.34 -7.07
C ASN A 284 -13.61 2.86 -8.32
N PRO A 285 -12.91 3.42 -9.32
CA PRO A 285 -13.53 4.05 -10.49
C PRO A 285 -14.22 3.04 -11.41
N GLY A 286 -13.87 1.75 -11.33
CA GLY A 286 -14.39 0.71 -12.23
C GLY A 286 -13.95 0.87 -13.70
N HIS A 287 -13.03 1.79 -13.98
CA HIS A 287 -12.43 2.02 -15.30
C HIS A 287 -10.99 2.53 -15.15
N LEU A 288 -10.23 2.50 -16.26
CA LEU A 288 -8.84 2.94 -16.27
C LEU A 288 -8.73 4.46 -16.08
N LEU A 289 -7.80 4.90 -15.24
CA LEU A 289 -7.44 6.31 -15.06
C LEU A 289 -6.09 6.63 -15.73
N PRO A 290 -5.89 7.88 -16.19
CA PRO A 290 -4.62 8.31 -16.79
C PRO A 290 -3.50 8.51 -15.74
N HIS A 291 -3.86 8.55 -14.46
CA HIS A 291 -2.94 8.74 -13.34
C HIS A 291 -3.00 7.54 -12.40
N LYS A 292 -1.88 7.20 -11.77
CA LYS A 292 -1.85 6.12 -10.77
C LYS A 292 -2.78 6.47 -9.61
N TRP A 293 -3.47 5.47 -9.10
CA TRP A 293 -4.41 5.63 -7.99
C TRP A 293 -4.35 4.44 -7.03
N GLU A 294 -4.93 4.60 -5.84
CA GLU A 294 -4.99 3.60 -4.79
C GLU A 294 -6.41 3.54 -4.19
N ASN A 295 -7.01 2.36 -4.20
CA ASN A 295 -8.24 2.04 -3.48
C ASN A 295 -7.92 1.89 -2.00
N CYS A 296 -8.14 2.94 -1.22
CA CYS A 296 -7.96 2.92 0.22
C CYS A 296 -9.29 2.51 0.89
N MET A 297 -9.36 1.31 1.48
CA MET A 297 -10.62 0.77 2.04
C MET A 297 -10.38 -0.07 3.31
N THR A 298 -11.44 -0.37 4.05
CA THR A 298 -11.38 -1.11 5.33
C THR A 298 -12.03 -2.50 5.25
N LEU A 299 -11.44 -3.48 5.95
CA LEU A 299 -12.06 -4.82 6.09
C LEU A 299 -13.35 -4.77 6.91
N ASP A 300 -13.40 -3.92 7.95
CA ASP A 300 -14.66 -3.57 8.63
C ASP A 300 -15.46 -2.64 7.71
N LYS A 301 -16.69 -3.00 7.35
CA LYS A 301 -17.55 -2.25 6.42
C LYS A 301 -17.93 -0.86 6.95
N PHE A 302 -17.71 -0.57 8.23
CA PHE A 302 -18.22 0.64 8.88
C PHE A 302 -17.15 1.54 9.52
N SER A 303 -15.93 1.06 9.78
CA SER A 303 -14.91 1.87 10.46
C SER A 303 -13.48 1.53 10.05
N TRP A 304 -12.58 2.50 10.18
CA TRP A 304 -11.14 2.28 10.11
C TRP A 304 -10.59 1.77 11.45
N GLY A 305 -11.04 2.35 12.57
CA GLY A 305 -10.71 1.90 13.91
C GLY A 305 -11.37 0.57 14.33
N TYR A 306 -10.88 -0.01 15.42
CA TYR A 306 -11.44 -1.23 15.99
C TYR A 306 -12.81 -0.99 16.65
N ARG A 307 -13.81 -1.80 16.29
CA ARG A 307 -15.13 -1.85 16.94
C ARG A 307 -15.29 -3.17 17.71
N ARG A 308 -15.49 -3.07 19.02
CA ARG A 308 -15.64 -4.24 19.91
C ARG A 308 -16.99 -4.95 19.73
N ASP A 309 -17.99 -4.24 19.24
CA ASP A 309 -19.35 -4.71 19.00
C ASP A 309 -19.58 -5.25 17.58
N ALA A 310 -18.56 -5.22 16.72
CA ALA A 310 -18.68 -5.68 15.34
C ALA A 310 -18.94 -7.19 15.24
N GLY A 311 -19.95 -7.56 14.44
CA GLY A 311 -20.27 -8.95 14.12
C GLY A 311 -19.56 -9.45 12.87
N ILE A 312 -19.58 -10.77 12.63
CA ILE A 312 -18.94 -11.36 11.44
C ILE A 312 -19.45 -10.79 10.10
N GLY A 313 -20.73 -10.41 10.04
CA GLY A 313 -21.34 -9.81 8.84
C GLY A 313 -20.88 -8.38 8.55
N ASP A 314 -20.31 -7.70 9.54
CA ASP A 314 -19.77 -6.35 9.41
C ASP A 314 -18.40 -6.32 8.73
N TYR A 315 -17.75 -7.49 8.57
CA TYR A 315 -16.49 -7.60 7.86
C TYR A 315 -16.71 -8.05 6.42
N LEU A 316 -15.81 -7.64 5.54
CA LEU A 316 -15.74 -8.20 4.19
C LEU A 316 -15.44 -9.70 4.27
N THR A 317 -16.12 -10.49 3.42
CA THR A 317 -15.72 -11.87 3.20
C THR A 317 -14.41 -11.91 2.41
N ILE A 318 -13.78 -13.09 2.36
CA ILE A 318 -12.59 -13.26 1.54
C ILE A 318 -12.90 -13.15 0.04
N GLU A 319 -14.08 -13.59 -0.41
CA GLU A 319 -14.55 -13.41 -1.79
C GLU A 319 -14.71 -11.92 -2.14
N GLU A 320 -15.31 -11.13 -1.25
CA GLU A 320 -15.44 -9.68 -1.42
C GLU A 320 -14.06 -9.01 -1.48
N LEU A 321 -13.12 -9.43 -0.64
CA LEU A 321 -11.76 -8.89 -0.61
C LEU A 321 -10.95 -9.24 -1.87
N VAL A 322 -10.98 -10.50 -2.32
CA VAL A 322 -10.33 -10.92 -3.58
C VAL A 322 -10.94 -10.17 -4.76
N LYS A 323 -12.26 -9.98 -4.77
CA LYS A 323 -12.94 -9.17 -5.77
C LYS A 323 -12.40 -7.74 -5.79
N GLN A 324 -12.34 -7.06 -4.64
CA GLN A 324 -11.81 -5.69 -4.55
C GLN A 324 -10.38 -5.60 -5.11
N LEU A 325 -9.52 -6.56 -4.79
CA LEU A 325 -8.14 -6.57 -5.30
C LEU A 325 -8.10 -6.71 -6.82
N VAL A 326 -8.80 -7.69 -7.37
CA VAL A 326 -8.81 -7.99 -8.80
C VAL A 326 -9.37 -6.82 -9.60
N GLU A 327 -10.51 -6.26 -9.20
CA GLU A 327 -11.11 -5.10 -9.87
C GLU A 327 -10.18 -3.88 -9.85
N THR A 328 -9.56 -3.62 -8.70
CA THR A 328 -8.65 -2.48 -8.50
C THR A 328 -7.43 -2.60 -9.42
N VAL A 329 -6.76 -3.76 -9.42
CA VAL A 329 -5.52 -3.97 -10.20
C VAL A 329 -5.80 -3.96 -11.70
N SER A 330 -6.90 -4.57 -12.15
CA SER A 330 -7.30 -4.54 -13.56
C SER A 330 -7.59 -3.13 -14.08
N CYS A 331 -8.04 -2.22 -13.20
CA CYS A 331 -8.23 -0.80 -13.47
C CYS A 331 -6.99 0.07 -13.19
N GLY A 332 -5.83 -0.54 -12.92
CA GLY A 332 -4.54 0.14 -12.76
C GLY A 332 -4.24 0.66 -11.35
N GLY A 333 -5.11 0.40 -10.39
CA GLY A 333 -4.94 0.83 -9.01
C GLY A 333 -4.08 -0.10 -8.17
N ASN A 334 -3.67 0.38 -7.00
CA ASN A 334 -3.26 -0.47 -5.87
C ASN A 334 -4.41 -0.59 -4.87
N LEU A 335 -4.52 -1.71 -4.16
CA LEU A 335 -5.46 -1.87 -3.04
C LEU A 335 -4.70 -1.68 -1.72
N LEU A 336 -5.15 -0.74 -0.89
CA LEU A 336 -4.67 -0.53 0.47
C LEU A 336 -5.78 -0.91 1.46
N VAL A 337 -5.61 -2.05 2.12
CA VAL A 337 -6.61 -2.68 3.00
C VAL A 337 -6.35 -2.34 4.45
N ASN A 338 -7.30 -1.68 5.11
CA ASN A 338 -7.20 -1.32 6.50
C ASN A 338 -7.65 -2.41 7.47
N ILE A 339 -6.89 -2.54 8.57
CA ILE A 339 -7.27 -3.23 9.79
C ILE A 339 -7.27 -2.27 10.99
N GLY A 340 -8.09 -2.58 12.00
CA GLY A 340 -8.11 -1.87 13.28
C GLY A 340 -7.70 -2.80 14.44
N PRO A 341 -6.46 -2.74 14.93
CA PRO A 341 -6.03 -3.51 16.11
C PRO A 341 -6.74 -3.06 17.39
N THR A 342 -6.84 -3.96 18.38
CA THR A 342 -7.42 -3.65 19.69
C THR A 342 -6.53 -2.70 20.49
N LEU A 343 -7.03 -2.08 21.56
CA LEU A 343 -6.24 -1.22 22.46
C LEU A 343 -4.98 -1.88 23.03
N ASP A 344 -4.99 -3.21 23.19
CA ASP A 344 -3.84 -3.98 23.68
C ASP A 344 -2.85 -4.36 22.57
N GLY A 345 -3.12 -4.00 21.30
CA GLY A 345 -2.24 -4.27 20.17
C GLY A 345 -2.43 -5.64 19.52
N ILE A 346 -3.57 -6.30 19.76
CA ILE A 346 -3.93 -7.56 19.10
C ILE A 346 -4.57 -7.25 17.76
N ILE A 347 -4.09 -7.88 16.69
CA ILE A 347 -4.83 -7.98 15.43
C ILE A 347 -5.93 -9.03 15.67
N SER A 348 -7.20 -8.61 15.63
CA SER A 348 -8.33 -9.52 15.85
C SER A 348 -8.26 -10.72 14.90
N THR A 349 -8.69 -11.88 15.38
CA THR A 349 -8.60 -13.15 14.63
C THR A 349 -9.26 -13.07 13.25
N ILE A 350 -10.35 -12.32 13.12
CA ILE A 350 -11.02 -12.10 11.83
C ILE A 350 -10.15 -11.34 10.83
N PHE A 351 -9.40 -10.32 11.28
CA PHE A 351 -8.47 -9.59 10.42
C PHE A 351 -7.29 -10.47 10.02
N GLU A 352 -6.69 -11.18 10.98
CA GLU A 352 -5.60 -12.12 10.69
C GLU A 352 -6.05 -13.23 9.73
N GLU A 353 -7.25 -13.79 9.92
CA GLU A 353 -7.82 -14.81 9.04
C GLU A 353 -7.94 -14.28 7.61
N ARG A 354 -8.57 -13.11 7.39
CA ARG A 354 -8.74 -12.52 6.05
C ARG A 354 -7.40 -12.22 5.39
N LEU A 355 -6.44 -11.68 6.14
CA LEU A 355 -5.09 -11.39 5.65
C LEU A 355 -4.36 -12.68 5.23
N ARG A 356 -4.39 -13.74 6.04
CA ARG A 356 -3.75 -15.02 5.67
C ARG A 356 -4.45 -15.74 4.53
N GLN A 357 -5.78 -15.63 4.45
CA GLN A 357 -6.57 -16.18 3.35
C GLN A 357 -6.22 -15.53 2.02
N ILE A 358 -6.18 -14.19 1.94
CA ILE A 358 -5.78 -13.50 0.71
C ILE A 358 -4.32 -13.82 0.34
N GLY A 359 -3.43 -13.95 1.32
CA GLY A 359 -2.05 -14.36 1.07
C GLY A 359 -1.92 -15.78 0.51
N THR A 360 -2.76 -16.70 0.97
CA THR A 360 -2.84 -18.07 0.40
C THR A 360 -3.29 -18.03 -1.07
N TRP A 361 -4.25 -17.16 -1.40
CA TRP A 361 -4.69 -16.95 -2.78
C TRP A 361 -3.58 -16.30 -3.65
N LEU A 362 -2.90 -15.29 -3.13
CA LEU A 362 -1.80 -14.58 -3.79
C LEU A 362 -0.56 -15.46 -4.00
N LYS A 363 -0.34 -16.48 -3.16
CA LYS A 363 0.73 -17.45 -3.38
C LYS A 363 0.56 -18.23 -4.69
N VAL A 364 -0.68 -18.41 -5.15
CA VAL A 364 -1.01 -19.13 -6.39
C VAL A 364 -1.20 -18.17 -7.56
N ASN A 365 -1.98 -17.12 -7.35
CA ASN A 365 -2.40 -16.20 -8.42
C ASN A 365 -1.59 -14.89 -8.45
N GLY A 366 -0.58 -14.73 -7.59
CA GLY A 366 0.18 -13.49 -7.45
C GLY A 366 0.89 -13.05 -8.73
N GLU A 367 1.26 -13.98 -9.62
CA GLU A 367 1.84 -13.65 -10.92
C GLU A 367 0.85 -12.88 -11.83
N ALA A 368 -0.45 -13.11 -11.66
CA ALA A 368 -1.52 -12.37 -12.33
C ALA A 368 -1.83 -11.01 -11.68
N ILE A 369 -1.14 -10.67 -10.59
CA ILE A 369 -1.37 -9.43 -9.82
C ILE A 369 -0.10 -8.59 -9.82
N TYR A 370 0.96 -9.04 -9.17
CA TYR A 370 2.20 -8.27 -9.00
C TYR A 370 2.91 -8.07 -10.32
N GLU A 371 3.51 -6.89 -10.47
CA GLU A 371 4.29 -6.52 -11.66
C GLU A 371 3.50 -6.65 -12.98
N THR A 372 2.16 -6.66 -12.91
CA THR A 372 1.29 -6.63 -14.09
C THR A 372 0.95 -5.19 -14.49
N ASP A 373 0.70 -5.02 -15.78
CA ASP A 373 0.14 -3.83 -16.38
C ASP A 373 -1.36 -4.04 -16.68
N THR A 374 -2.10 -2.95 -16.84
CA THR A 374 -3.48 -3.04 -17.32
C THR A 374 -3.51 -3.56 -18.76
N TRP A 375 -4.49 -4.40 -19.04
CA TRP A 375 -4.72 -4.84 -20.41
C TRP A 375 -5.65 -3.85 -21.14
N ARG A 376 -5.77 -3.98 -22.47
CA ARG A 376 -6.64 -3.12 -23.30
C ARG A 376 -8.12 -3.16 -22.90
N SER A 377 -8.51 -4.14 -22.10
CA SER A 377 -9.86 -4.35 -21.59
C SER A 377 -9.75 -4.79 -20.15
N GLN A 378 -10.46 -4.10 -19.25
CA GLN A 378 -10.41 -4.36 -17.80
C GLN A 378 -11.18 -5.63 -17.45
N ASN A 379 -12.32 -5.87 -18.09
CA ASN A 379 -13.22 -6.99 -17.83
C ASN A 379 -13.72 -7.68 -19.11
N ASP A 380 -14.32 -8.85 -18.95
CA ASP A 380 -14.85 -9.65 -20.05
C ASP A 380 -16.25 -9.23 -20.50
N THR A 381 -16.56 -9.46 -21.77
CA THR A 381 -17.85 -9.13 -22.39
C THR A 381 -18.88 -10.26 -22.33
N ILE A 382 -18.45 -11.50 -22.07
CA ILE A 382 -19.33 -12.68 -22.05
C ILE A 382 -19.55 -13.13 -20.62
N THR A 383 -18.48 -13.37 -19.86
CA THR A 383 -18.59 -13.89 -18.49
C THR A 383 -18.42 -12.76 -17.48
N PRO A 384 -19.44 -12.46 -16.65
CA PRO A 384 -19.32 -11.45 -15.60
C PRO A 384 -18.31 -11.88 -14.53
N ASP A 385 -17.79 -10.92 -13.77
CA ASP A 385 -16.77 -11.15 -12.73
C ASP A 385 -15.49 -11.82 -13.29
N VAL A 386 -15.16 -11.56 -14.57
CA VAL A 386 -13.87 -11.89 -15.19
C VAL A 386 -13.13 -10.60 -15.51
N TRP A 387 -11.89 -10.51 -15.04
CA TRP A 387 -11.05 -9.33 -15.10
C TRP A 387 -9.68 -9.67 -15.67
N TYR A 388 -9.03 -8.68 -16.29
CA TYR A 388 -7.78 -8.89 -16.99
C TYR A 388 -6.63 -8.05 -16.44
N THR A 389 -5.46 -8.66 -16.42
CA THR A 389 -4.16 -8.01 -16.24
C THR A 389 -3.20 -8.57 -17.29
N SER A 390 -2.04 -7.94 -17.47
CA SER A 390 -1.08 -8.40 -18.48
C SER A 390 0.36 -8.20 -18.07
N LYS A 391 1.26 -8.97 -18.70
CA LYS A 391 2.71 -8.70 -18.70
C LYS A 391 3.15 -8.57 -20.16
N PRO A 392 3.10 -7.37 -20.74
CA PRO A 392 3.34 -7.16 -22.18
C PRO A 392 4.72 -7.65 -22.63
N LYS A 393 5.76 -7.48 -21.79
CA LYS A 393 7.13 -7.94 -22.07
C LYS A 393 7.23 -9.46 -22.22
N GLU A 394 6.37 -10.20 -21.53
CA GLU A 394 6.30 -11.67 -21.55
C GLU A 394 5.23 -12.19 -22.53
N LYS A 395 4.49 -11.28 -23.18
CA LYS A 395 3.32 -11.61 -24.04
C LYS A 395 2.28 -12.46 -23.32
N LEU A 396 2.08 -12.16 -22.04
CA LEU A 396 1.11 -12.84 -21.16
C LEU A 396 -0.08 -11.95 -20.86
N VAL A 397 -1.26 -12.54 -20.92
CA VAL A 397 -2.51 -11.96 -20.44
C VAL A 397 -3.09 -12.90 -19.41
N TYR A 398 -3.57 -12.37 -18.29
CA TYR A 398 -4.24 -13.14 -17.27
C TYR A 398 -5.73 -12.86 -17.30
N ALA A 399 -6.55 -13.91 -17.35
CA ALA A 399 -7.99 -13.83 -17.15
C ALA A 399 -8.33 -14.35 -15.75
N ILE A 400 -8.70 -13.44 -14.86
CA ILE A 400 -9.00 -13.72 -13.45
C ILE A 400 -10.51 -13.81 -13.29
N PHE A 401 -11.03 -14.98 -12.91
CA PHE A 401 -12.45 -15.24 -12.77
C PHE A 401 -12.81 -15.60 -11.33
N LEU A 402 -13.90 -15.02 -10.82
CA LEU A 402 -14.27 -15.12 -9.40
C LEU A 402 -15.30 -16.23 -9.11
N LYS A 403 -15.83 -16.88 -10.14
CA LYS A 403 -16.81 -17.97 -10.02
C LYS A 403 -16.42 -19.13 -10.92
N TRP A 404 -16.28 -20.32 -10.34
CA TRP A 404 -16.03 -21.53 -11.11
C TRP A 404 -17.32 -21.95 -11.84
N PRO A 405 -17.34 -22.02 -13.18
CA PRO A 405 -18.54 -22.36 -13.92
C PRO A 405 -18.91 -23.83 -13.73
N THR A 406 -20.18 -24.09 -13.39
CA THR A 406 -20.70 -25.46 -13.20
C THR A 406 -20.71 -26.28 -14.49
N SER A 407 -20.68 -25.62 -15.65
CA SER A 407 -20.55 -26.25 -16.96
C SER A 407 -19.17 -26.87 -17.22
N GLY A 408 -18.16 -26.55 -16.40
CA GLY A 408 -16.76 -26.89 -16.66
C GLY A 408 -16.14 -26.13 -17.84
N LYS A 409 -16.81 -25.09 -18.35
CA LYS A 409 -16.35 -24.28 -19.49
C LYS A 409 -16.41 -22.80 -19.15
N LEU A 410 -15.34 -22.06 -19.46
CA LEU A 410 -15.27 -20.61 -19.30
C LEU A 410 -15.23 -19.93 -20.67
N SER A 411 -16.20 -19.07 -20.94
CA SER A 411 -16.26 -18.29 -22.17
C SER A 411 -15.65 -16.91 -21.95
N LEU A 412 -14.65 -16.55 -22.75
CA LEU A 412 -13.96 -15.26 -22.70
C LEU A 412 -14.19 -14.54 -24.02
N GLY A 413 -14.79 -13.36 -24.02
CA GLY A 413 -15.10 -12.60 -25.24
C GLY A 413 -13.98 -11.70 -25.74
N GLN A 414 -13.05 -11.30 -24.85
CA GLN A 414 -11.98 -10.36 -25.18
C GLN A 414 -10.75 -10.97 -25.90
N PRO A 415 -10.21 -12.13 -25.49
CA PRO A 415 -8.97 -12.65 -26.06
C PRO A 415 -9.14 -13.07 -27.52
N ARG A 416 -8.19 -12.70 -28.38
CA ARG A 416 -8.13 -13.21 -29.76
C ARG A 416 -6.98 -14.21 -29.87
N ALA A 417 -7.34 -15.50 -29.85
CA ALA A 417 -6.36 -16.58 -29.88
C ALA A 417 -5.83 -16.84 -31.30
N THR A 418 -4.56 -17.24 -31.36
CA THR A 418 -3.89 -17.64 -32.59
C THR A 418 -3.77 -19.17 -32.61
N LEU A 419 -4.43 -19.81 -33.58
CA LEU A 419 -4.39 -21.28 -33.73
C LEU A 419 -2.94 -21.76 -33.87
N GLY A 420 -2.57 -22.78 -33.07
CA GLY A 420 -1.22 -23.35 -33.04
C GLY A 420 -0.18 -22.55 -32.24
N ALA A 421 -0.52 -21.37 -31.71
CA ALA A 421 0.40 -20.54 -30.92
C ALA A 421 -0.14 -20.15 -29.54
N THR A 422 -1.46 -20.02 -29.37
CA THR A 422 -2.06 -19.69 -28.06
C THR A 422 -2.07 -20.90 -27.15
N GLU A 423 -1.47 -20.74 -25.98
CA GLU A 423 -1.52 -21.68 -24.87
C GLU A 423 -2.32 -21.06 -23.73
N VAL A 424 -3.16 -21.87 -23.08
CA VAL A 424 -3.94 -21.46 -21.91
C VAL A 424 -3.58 -22.37 -20.75
N LYS A 425 -3.23 -21.81 -19.59
CA LYS A 425 -2.91 -22.56 -18.37
C LYS A 425 -3.70 -22.02 -17.20
N LEU A 426 -4.20 -22.92 -16.34
CA LEU A 426 -4.70 -22.52 -15.02
C LEU A 426 -3.51 -22.41 -14.05
N LEU A 427 -3.36 -21.26 -13.40
CA LEU A 427 -2.29 -21.07 -12.42
C LEU A 427 -2.44 -22.09 -11.27
N GLY A 428 -1.33 -22.72 -10.90
CA GLY A 428 -1.28 -23.79 -9.91
C GLY A 428 -1.68 -25.20 -10.40
N HIS A 429 -2.15 -25.37 -11.64
CA HIS A 429 -2.50 -26.70 -12.20
C HIS A 429 -1.39 -27.30 -13.08
N GLY A 430 -0.54 -26.46 -13.68
CA GLY A 430 0.66 -26.85 -14.43
C GLY A 430 0.42 -27.37 -15.86
N GLN A 431 -0.70 -28.06 -16.13
CA GLN A 431 -1.01 -28.57 -17.46
C GLN A 431 -1.74 -27.54 -18.36
N PRO A 432 -1.45 -27.49 -19.67
CA PRO A 432 -2.20 -26.67 -20.62
C PRO A 432 -3.65 -27.15 -20.73
N LEU A 433 -4.57 -26.20 -20.86
CA LEU A 433 -6.00 -26.44 -21.02
C LEU A 433 -6.40 -26.44 -22.49
N LYS A 434 -7.41 -27.24 -22.80
CA LYS A 434 -8.05 -27.24 -24.12
C LYS A 434 -8.92 -26.01 -24.27
N TRP A 435 -8.95 -25.44 -25.46
CA TRP A 435 -9.80 -24.31 -25.79
C TRP A 435 -10.24 -24.36 -27.25
N ILE A 436 -11.33 -23.66 -27.56
CA ILE A 436 -11.82 -23.45 -28.94
C ILE A 436 -11.99 -21.97 -29.21
N SER A 437 -11.74 -21.53 -30.44
CA SER A 437 -11.97 -20.14 -30.87
C SER A 437 -13.45 -19.90 -31.16
N LEU A 438 -13.92 -18.69 -30.84
CA LEU A 438 -15.19 -18.17 -31.33
C LEU A 438 -14.98 -17.47 -32.69
N GLU A 439 -16.01 -17.39 -33.54
CA GLU A 439 -15.90 -16.99 -34.96
C GLU A 439 -15.36 -15.57 -35.21
N HIS A 440 -15.45 -14.66 -34.24
CA HIS A 440 -15.04 -13.25 -34.39
C HIS A 440 -14.00 -12.81 -33.36
N SER A 441 -14.26 -13.04 -32.08
CA SER A 441 -13.32 -12.83 -30.98
C SER A 441 -13.73 -13.68 -29.80
N GLY A 442 -12.76 -14.03 -28.97
CA GLY A 442 -12.99 -14.83 -27.79
C GLY A 442 -12.65 -16.30 -27.95
N ILE A 443 -12.60 -16.97 -26.81
CA ILE A 443 -12.32 -18.39 -26.68
C ILE A 443 -13.25 -19.02 -25.66
N VAL A 444 -13.48 -20.33 -25.79
CA VAL A 444 -14.08 -21.14 -24.73
C VAL A 444 -13.02 -22.10 -24.22
N VAL A 445 -12.68 -22.00 -22.94
CA VAL A 445 -11.68 -22.82 -22.26
C VAL A 445 -12.38 -23.95 -21.51
N GLU A 446 -11.93 -25.18 -21.72
CA GLU A 446 -12.35 -26.35 -20.95
C GLU A 446 -11.54 -26.41 -19.65
N LEU A 447 -12.22 -26.20 -18.52
CA LEU A 447 -11.61 -26.23 -17.20
C LEU A 447 -11.43 -27.68 -16.73
N PRO A 448 -10.35 -27.97 -15.98
CA PRO A 448 -10.11 -29.32 -15.49
C PRO A 448 -11.17 -29.73 -14.45
N GLN A 449 -11.53 -31.01 -14.41
CA GLN A 449 -12.33 -31.55 -13.32
C GLN A 449 -11.42 -31.81 -12.12
N LEU A 450 -11.52 -30.96 -11.11
CA LEU A 450 -10.68 -31.00 -9.92
C LEU A 450 -11.52 -31.34 -8.69
N THR A 451 -11.03 -32.26 -7.85
CA THR A 451 -11.53 -32.45 -6.50
C THR A 451 -11.12 -31.26 -5.61
N VAL A 452 -11.71 -31.17 -4.41
CA VAL A 452 -11.37 -30.13 -3.43
C VAL A 452 -9.89 -30.12 -3.06
N HIS A 453 -9.22 -31.27 -3.12
CA HIS A 453 -7.79 -31.40 -2.82
C HIS A 453 -6.88 -31.03 -4.00
N GLU A 454 -7.41 -31.06 -5.22
CA GLU A 454 -6.67 -30.74 -6.44
C GLU A 454 -6.89 -29.27 -6.87
N LEU A 455 -7.90 -28.60 -6.31
CA LEU A 455 -8.11 -27.17 -6.55
C LEU A 455 -6.87 -26.37 -6.10
N PRO A 456 -6.27 -25.57 -7.00
CA PRO A 456 -5.03 -24.86 -6.66
C PRO A 456 -5.27 -23.77 -5.61
N CYS A 457 -6.46 -23.17 -5.61
CA CYS A 457 -6.88 -22.14 -4.67
C CYS A 457 -8.42 -22.08 -4.59
N LYS A 458 -8.93 -21.22 -3.69
CA LYS A 458 -10.37 -20.92 -3.49
C LYS A 458 -10.66 -19.45 -3.85
N TRP A 459 -11.95 -19.09 -3.92
CA TRP A 459 -12.47 -17.70 -4.02
C TRP A 459 -12.23 -16.95 -5.34
N GLY A 460 -11.27 -17.40 -6.15
CA GLY A 460 -11.01 -16.88 -7.49
C GLY A 460 -9.83 -17.64 -8.13
N TRP A 461 -9.72 -17.58 -9.45
CA TRP A 461 -8.73 -18.33 -10.21
C TRP A 461 -8.24 -17.49 -11.38
N ALA A 462 -7.01 -17.74 -11.83
CA ALA A 462 -6.44 -17.06 -12.99
C ALA A 462 -6.02 -18.05 -14.07
N LEU A 463 -6.41 -17.74 -15.31
CA LEU A 463 -5.82 -18.35 -16.51
C LEU A 463 -4.68 -17.47 -17.00
N ALA A 464 -3.54 -18.07 -17.34
CA ALA A 464 -2.48 -17.43 -18.11
C ALA A 464 -2.66 -17.78 -19.60
N LEU A 465 -2.74 -16.76 -20.44
CA LEU A 465 -2.92 -16.87 -21.89
C LEU A 465 -1.68 -16.30 -22.59
N THR A 466 -1.05 -17.10 -23.43
CA THR A 466 0.06 -16.67 -24.30
C THR A 466 -0.45 -16.38 -25.71
N SER A 467 0.25 -15.49 -26.42
CA SER A 467 0.00 -15.23 -27.85
C SER A 467 -1.44 -14.82 -28.16
N VAL A 468 -2.12 -14.15 -27.21
CA VAL A 468 -3.44 -13.58 -27.42
C VAL A 468 -3.32 -12.10 -27.74
N MET A 469 -3.97 -11.69 -28.82
CA MET A 469 -4.10 -10.28 -29.19
C MET A 469 -5.32 -9.65 -28.59
#